data_AF-A0A932VMB4-F1
#
_entry.id   AF-A0A932VMB4-F1
#
_cell.length_a   1.000
_cell.length_b   1.000
_cell.length_c   1.000
_cell.angle_alpha   90.00
_cell.angle_beta   90.00
_cell.angle_gamma   90.00
#
_symmetry.space_group_name_H-M   'P 1'
#
loop_
_entity.id
_entity.type
_entity.pdbx_description
1 polymer ?
#
loop_
_entity_poly.entity_id
_entity_poly.type
_entity_poly.pdbx_seq_one_letter_code
_entity_poly.pdbx_strand_id
1 'polypeptide(L)'
;MEKFPRSFIIAAISYLLVGVAVGIATSAGELDPFAGRFVHAHLNLVGFLGMFIYGVAYHILPRFNATPIKHPALVGVHFYAVNAGLVGMVLSALADGVYGAGGAHHAFVASGVLEAVGIVLFAYNIIPVLVEGGWQTVQPAPKPAFKPAAAPPPPPAPSETREQAISPDMRIAEILEKWPALTDVLVNSGFKTLAIPAARASFAKSTTIEQASRIHRVDAAALVRKLNAALNGGNGSHGETPKQEKVETKAASTMAKGRTIARGEEPVSDTLVGSLLEAYPETKAVFEKHYGAGCFSCPGQAFETIAQTAGMHGIKSETILGEIITSIQEAKA
;
A
#
# COMPACT_ATOMS: atom_id res chain seq x y z
N MET A 1 -7.87 -4.23 -5.88
CA MET A 1 -7.97 -5.68 -6.20
C MET A 1 -8.38 -5.80 -7.65
N GLU A 2 -7.72 -6.63 -8.45
CA GLU A 2 -8.14 -6.81 -9.85
C GLU A 2 -9.56 -7.37 -9.92
N LYS A 3 -10.29 -7.05 -11.00
CA LYS A 3 -11.71 -7.35 -11.15
C LYS A 3 -12.00 -8.85 -10.99
N PHE A 4 -11.26 -9.71 -11.68
CA PHE A 4 -11.56 -11.14 -11.73
C PHE A 4 -11.25 -11.90 -10.44
N PRO A 5 -10.09 -11.73 -9.76
CA PRO A 5 -9.85 -12.36 -8.46
C PRO A 5 -10.97 -12.09 -7.44
N ARG A 6 -11.45 -10.84 -7.40
CA ARG A 6 -12.60 -10.48 -6.56
C ARG A 6 -13.88 -11.20 -7.00
N SER A 7 -14.16 -11.23 -8.31
CA SER A 7 -15.33 -11.91 -8.87
C SER A 7 -15.33 -13.40 -8.55
N PHE A 8 -14.18 -14.09 -8.64
CA PHE A 8 -14.04 -15.49 -8.24
C PHE A 8 -14.41 -15.72 -6.77
N ILE A 9 -13.92 -14.86 -5.86
CA ILE A 9 -14.24 -14.98 -4.43
C ILE A 9 -15.73 -14.73 -4.17
N ILE A 10 -16.33 -13.73 -4.82
CA ILE A 10 -17.77 -13.46 -4.69
C ILE A 10 -18.60 -14.63 -5.23
N ALA A 11 -18.23 -15.19 -6.39
CA ALA A 11 -18.87 -16.38 -6.93
C ALA A 11 -18.74 -17.57 -5.98
N ALA A 12 -17.55 -17.79 -5.39
CA ALA A 12 -17.31 -18.85 -4.42
C ALA A 12 -18.28 -18.80 -3.24
N ILE A 13 -18.41 -17.63 -2.62
CA ILE A 13 -19.34 -17.42 -1.49
C ILE A 13 -20.79 -17.61 -1.95
N SER A 14 -21.13 -17.16 -3.16
CA SER A 14 -22.48 -17.33 -3.70
C SER A 14 -22.82 -18.81 -3.91
N TYR A 15 -21.92 -19.59 -4.52
CA TYR A 15 -22.09 -21.04 -4.69
C TYR A 15 -22.10 -21.80 -3.37
N LEU A 16 -21.36 -21.36 -2.35
CA LEU A 16 -21.45 -21.94 -1.02
C LEU A 16 -22.87 -21.81 -0.45
N LEU A 17 -23.46 -20.61 -0.53
CA LEU A 17 -24.82 -20.38 -0.03
C LEU A 17 -25.85 -21.23 -0.78
N VAL A 18 -25.74 -21.31 -2.11
CA VAL A 18 -26.61 -22.17 -2.92
C VAL A 18 -26.39 -23.65 -2.60
N GLY A 19 -25.13 -24.08 -2.44
CA GLY A 19 -24.78 -25.45 -2.09
C GLY A 19 -25.35 -25.87 -0.73
N VAL A 20 -25.34 -24.99 0.26
CA VAL A 20 -26.00 -25.21 1.57
C VAL A 20 -27.52 -25.37 1.38
N ALA A 21 -28.15 -24.48 0.60
CA ALA A 21 -29.59 -24.56 0.35
C ALA A 21 -29.99 -25.86 -0.37
N VAL A 22 -29.23 -26.28 -1.40
CA VAL A 22 -29.45 -27.57 -2.09
C VAL A 22 -29.24 -28.75 -1.14
N GLY A 23 -28.25 -28.67 -0.25
CA GLY A 23 -28.01 -29.70 0.78
C GLY A 23 -29.22 -29.86 1.69
N ILE A 24 -29.76 -28.75 2.21
CA ILE A 24 -30.96 -28.74 3.05
C ILE A 24 -32.17 -29.30 2.27
N ALA A 25 -32.40 -28.83 1.05
CA ALA A 25 -33.52 -29.30 0.22
C ALA A 25 -33.44 -30.81 -0.06
N THR A 26 -32.25 -31.32 -0.37
CA THR A 26 -32.03 -32.76 -0.56
C THR A 26 -32.28 -33.54 0.73
N SER A 27 -31.83 -33.03 1.88
CA SER A 27 -32.07 -33.66 3.19
C SER A 27 -33.54 -33.61 3.62
N ALA A 28 -34.29 -32.61 3.18
CA ALA A 28 -35.73 -32.48 3.41
C ALA A 28 -36.57 -33.38 2.48
N GLY A 29 -35.96 -34.00 1.45
CA GLY A 29 -36.66 -34.84 0.48
C GLY A 29 -37.30 -34.08 -0.68
N GLU A 30 -36.95 -32.80 -0.87
CA GLU A 30 -37.51 -31.94 -1.93
C GLU A 30 -36.83 -32.15 -3.29
N LEU A 31 -35.64 -32.76 -3.32
CA LEU A 31 -34.86 -33.06 -4.52
C LEU A 31 -34.58 -34.56 -4.61
N ASP A 32 -34.44 -35.05 -5.85
CA ASP A 32 -33.95 -36.41 -6.07
C ASP A 32 -32.62 -36.63 -5.31
N PRO A 33 -32.48 -37.70 -4.51
CA PRO A 33 -31.30 -37.91 -3.70
C PRO A 33 -30.00 -38.03 -4.49
N PHE A 34 -30.02 -38.58 -5.71
CA PHE A 34 -28.81 -38.76 -6.52
C PHE A 34 -28.41 -37.44 -7.19
N ALA A 35 -29.35 -36.79 -7.88
CA ALA A 35 -29.11 -35.50 -8.52
C ALA A 35 -28.79 -34.42 -7.49
N GLY A 36 -29.53 -34.37 -6.37
CA GLY A 36 -29.31 -33.42 -5.28
C GLY A 36 -27.92 -33.53 -4.66
N ARG A 37 -27.43 -34.76 -4.39
CA ARG A 37 -26.06 -34.99 -3.90
C ARG A 37 -25.01 -34.59 -4.92
N PHE A 38 -25.22 -34.93 -6.20
CA PHE A 38 -24.30 -34.55 -7.28
C PHE A 38 -24.16 -33.02 -7.38
N VAL A 39 -25.29 -32.31 -7.42
CA VAL A 39 -25.35 -30.85 -7.50
C VAL A 39 -24.74 -30.21 -6.25
N HIS A 40 -25.10 -30.70 -5.06
CA HIS A 40 -24.52 -30.23 -3.80
C HIS A 40 -22.98 -30.36 -3.80
N ALA A 41 -22.46 -31.51 -4.22
CA ALA A 41 -21.02 -31.74 -4.26
C ALA A 41 -20.31 -30.78 -5.23
N HIS A 42 -20.83 -30.60 -6.45
CA HIS A 42 -20.17 -29.75 -7.46
C HIS A 42 -20.30 -28.26 -7.13
N LEU A 43 -21.42 -27.81 -6.57
CA LEU A 43 -21.53 -26.44 -6.06
C LEU A 43 -20.51 -26.14 -4.96
N ASN A 44 -20.22 -27.10 -4.08
CA ASN A 44 -19.26 -26.89 -3.00
C ASN A 44 -17.79 -27.09 -3.44
N LEU A 45 -17.49 -28.11 -4.26
CA LEU A 45 -16.11 -28.41 -4.66
C LEU A 45 -15.65 -27.54 -5.83
N VAL A 46 -16.43 -27.43 -6.90
CA VAL A 46 -16.08 -26.61 -8.07
C VAL A 46 -16.47 -25.16 -7.82
N GLY A 47 -17.72 -24.94 -7.38
CA GLY A 47 -18.28 -23.61 -7.17
C GLY A 47 -17.65 -22.87 -5.99
N PHE A 48 -17.62 -23.44 -4.79
CA PHE A 48 -17.02 -22.78 -3.63
C PHE A 48 -15.50 -22.95 -3.58
N LEU A 49 -15.01 -24.18 -3.35
CA LEU A 49 -13.59 -24.41 -3.12
C LEU A 49 -12.74 -24.06 -4.35
N GLY A 50 -13.14 -24.52 -5.54
CA GLY A 50 -12.45 -24.25 -6.81
C GLY A 50 -12.36 -22.76 -7.11
N MET A 51 -13.49 -22.04 -7.13
CA MET A 51 -13.50 -20.60 -7.38
C MET A 51 -12.70 -19.82 -6.34
N PHE A 52 -12.75 -20.22 -5.06
CA PHE A 52 -11.95 -19.59 -4.01
C PHE A 52 -10.45 -19.77 -4.28
N ILE A 53 -10.03 -20.99 -4.63
CA ILE A 53 -8.64 -21.30 -5.02
C ILE A 53 -8.23 -20.45 -6.22
N TYR A 54 -9.05 -20.35 -7.27
CA TYR A 54 -8.73 -19.55 -8.45
C TYR A 54 -8.56 -18.07 -8.11
N GLY A 55 -9.50 -17.49 -7.38
CA GLY A 55 -9.45 -16.08 -6.98
C GLY A 55 -8.22 -15.76 -6.14
N VAL A 56 -7.92 -16.61 -5.15
CA VAL A 56 -6.74 -16.48 -4.30
C VAL A 56 -5.46 -16.71 -5.10
N ALA A 57 -5.38 -17.74 -5.95
CA ALA A 57 -4.20 -18.04 -6.75
C ALA A 57 -3.82 -16.90 -7.68
N TYR A 58 -4.79 -16.34 -8.42
CA TYR A 58 -4.55 -15.18 -9.30
C TYR A 58 -4.17 -13.92 -8.54
N HIS A 59 -4.55 -13.81 -7.26
CA HIS A 59 -4.19 -12.67 -6.44
C HIS A 59 -2.82 -12.84 -5.77
N ILE A 60 -2.60 -13.98 -5.12
CA ILE A 60 -1.49 -14.17 -4.19
C ILE A 60 -0.23 -14.66 -4.92
N LEU A 61 -0.34 -15.65 -5.81
CA LEU A 61 0.82 -16.29 -6.41
C LEU A 61 1.70 -15.33 -7.22
N PRO A 62 1.15 -14.42 -8.07
CA PRO A 62 1.99 -13.46 -8.79
C PRO A 62 2.78 -12.53 -7.88
N ARG A 63 2.24 -12.23 -6.70
CA ARG A 63 2.87 -11.33 -5.71
C ARG A 63 3.97 -12.05 -4.94
N PHE A 64 3.72 -13.27 -4.48
CA PHE A 64 4.73 -14.05 -3.77
C PHE A 64 5.88 -14.48 -4.67
N ASN A 65 5.61 -14.78 -5.94
CA ASN A 65 6.62 -15.23 -6.89
C ASN A 65 7.23 -14.08 -7.70
N ALA A 66 6.84 -12.83 -7.44
CA ALA A 66 7.24 -11.64 -8.17
C ALA A 66 7.15 -11.77 -9.71
N THR A 67 6.24 -12.62 -10.19
CA THR A 67 6.11 -13.00 -11.60
C THR A 67 4.68 -12.69 -12.05
N PRO A 68 4.47 -11.81 -13.04
CA PRO A 68 3.14 -11.45 -13.49
C PRO A 68 2.44 -12.62 -14.18
N ILE A 69 1.11 -12.57 -14.24
CA ILE A 69 0.33 -13.52 -15.05
C ILE A 69 0.69 -13.34 -16.53
N LYS A 70 1.05 -14.43 -17.20
CA LYS A 70 1.49 -14.44 -18.61
C LYS A 70 0.44 -13.86 -19.56
N HIS A 71 -0.82 -14.25 -19.41
CA HIS A 71 -1.92 -13.79 -20.27
C HIS A 71 -3.14 -13.32 -19.46
N PRO A 72 -3.15 -12.06 -18.97
CA PRO A 72 -4.21 -11.54 -18.11
C PRO A 72 -5.63 -11.62 -18.70
N ALA A 73 -5.75 -11.50 -20.03
CA ALA A 73 -7.05 -11.60 -20.71
C ALA A 73 -7.71 -13.00 -20.56
N LEU A 74 -6.90 -14.07 -20.48
CA LEU A 74 -7.40 -15.43 -20.31
C LEU A 74 -7.99 -15.68 -18.93
N VAL A 75 -7.70 -14.86 -17.94
CA VAL A 75 -8.31 -14.95 -16.59
C VAL A 75 -9.81 -14.68 -16.68
N GLY A 76 -10.22 -13.72 -17.52
CA GLY A 76 -11.64 -13.46 -17.75
C GLY A 76 -12.33 -14.59 -18.51
N VAL A 77 -11.68 -15.14 -19.54
CA VAL A 77 -12.19 -16.30 -20.29
C VAL A 77 -12.35 -17.50 -19.36
N HIS A 78 -11.35 -17.77 -18.52
CA HIS A 78 -11.40 -18.81 -17.50
C HIS A 78 -12.60 -18.57 -16.57
N PHE A 79 -12.76 -17.37 -16.00
CA PHE A 79 -13.87 -17.05 -15.10
C PHE A 79 -15.23 -17.37 -15.72
N TYR A 80 -15.48 -16.93 -16.95
CA TYR A 80 -16.77 -17.20 -17.60
C TYR A 80 -16.92 -18.67 -17.99
N ALA A 81 -15.86 -19.35 -18.43
CA ALA A 81 -15.89 -20.76 -18.79
C ALA A 81 -16.29 -21.63 -17.59
N VAL A 82 -15.64 -21.49 -16.43
CA VAL A 82 -15.96 -22.31 -15.24
C VAL A 82 -17.28 -21.92 -14.56
N ASN A 83 -17.80 -20.70 -14.78
CA ASN A 83 -19.13 -20.37 -14.27
C ASN A 83 -20.22 -20.91 -15.19
N ALA A 84 -20.06 -20.76 -16.51
CA ALA A 84 -21.00 -21.29 -17.49
C ALA A 84 -21.02 -22.83 -17.47
N GLY A 85 -19.84 -23.46 -17.32
CA GLY A 85 -19.69 -24.91 -17.16
C GLY A 85 -20.43 -25.40 -15.92
N LEU A 86 -20.17 -24.82 -14.76
CA LEU A 86 -20.80 -25.24 -13.52
C LEU A 86 -22.33 -25.04 -13.53
N VAL A 87 -22.80 -23.87 -13.99
CA VAL A 87 -24.24 -23.60 -14.08
C VAL A 87 -24.91 -24.57 -15.06
N GLY A 88 -24.31 -24.77 -16.25
CA GLY A 88 -24.81 -25.73 -17.23
C GLY A 88 -24.84 -27.16 -16.68
N MET A 89 -23.79 -27.57 -15.96
CA MET A 89 -23.69 -28.88 -15.33
C MET A 89 -24.77 -29.09 -14.27
N VAL A 90 -25.00 -28.10 -13.41
CA VAL A 90 -26.02 -28.17 -12.36
C VAL A 90 -27.43 -28.25 -12.96
N LEU A 91 -27.74 -27.38 -13.92
CA LEU A 91 -29.07 -27.36 -14.54
C LEU A 91 -29.36 -28.64 -15.33
N SER A 92 -28.37 -29.13 -16.08
CA SER A 92 -28.52 -30.39 -16.82
C SER A 92 -28.58 -31.60 -15.89
N ALA A 93 -27.85 -31.60 -14.77
CA ALA A 93 -27.93 -32.67 -13.78
C ALA A 93 -29.30 -32.76 -13.10
N LEU A 94 -29.92 -31.62 -12.79
CA LEU A 94 -31.30 -31.56 -12.28
C LEU A 94 -32.34 -32.01 -13.31
N ALA A 95 -31.99 -32.02 -14.60
CA ALA A 95 -32.83 -32.47 -15.71
C ALA A 95 -32.46 -33.89 -16.18
N ASP A 96 -31.98 -34.75 -15.28
CA ASP A 96 -31.54 -36.13 -15.54
C ASP A 96 -30.41 -36.28 -16.57
N GLY A 97 -29.66 -35.21 -16.87
CA GLY A 97 -28.57 -35.23 -17.86
C GLY A 97 -27.36 -36.07 -17.46
N VAL A 98 -27.19 -36.43 -16.18
CA VAL A 98 -26.02 -37.21 -15.72
C VAL A 98 -26.05 -38.64 -16.28
N TYR A 99 -27.22 -39.30 -16.23
CA TYR A 99 -27.39 -40.70 -16.62
C TYR A 99 -28.44 -40.91 -17.72
N GLY A 100 -29.21 -39.87 -18.05
CA GLY A 100 -30.22 -39.91 -19.10
C GLY A 100 -29.64 -39.86 -20.51
N ALA A 101 -30.53 -39.76 -21.48
CA ALA A 101 -30.20 -39.59 -22.89
C ALA A 101 -30.86 -38.34 -23.46
N GLY A 102 -30.37 -37.87 -24.61
CA GLY A 102 -30.93 -36.72 -25.32
C GLY A 102 -30.33 -35.37 -24.91
N GLY A 103 -31.09 -34.29 -25.09
CA GLY A 103 -30.58 -32.92 -25.01
C GLY A 103 -29.93 -32.55 -23.67
N ALA A 104 -30.53 -32.96 -22.55
CA ALA A 104 -29.99 -32.71 -21.22
C ALA A 104 -28.62 -33.39 -21.01
N HIS A 105 -28.46 -34.61 -21.52
CA HIS A 105 -27.18 -35.33 -21.45
C HIS A 105 -26.10 -34.65 -22.29
N HIS A 106 -26.42 -34.21 -23.51
CA HIS A 106 -25.47 -33.46 -24.33
C HIS A 106 -25.07 -32.13 -23.69
N ALA A 107 -26.02 -31.42 -23.06
CA ALA A 107 -25.73 -30.21 -22.29
C ALA A 107 -24.81 -30.49 -21.09
N PHE A 108 -25.02 -31.60 -20.39
CA PHE A 108 -24.17 -32.04 -19.28
C PHE A 108 -22.73 -32.32 -19.75
N VAL A 109 -22.57 -33.09 -20.83
CA VAL A 109 -21.25 -33.39 -21.43
C VAL A 109 -20.55 -32.11 -21.89
N ALA A 110 -21.25 -31.22 -22.59
CA ALA A 110 -20.70 -29.94 -23.04
C ALA A 110 -20.24 -29.06 -21.86
N SER A 111 -21.02 -29.06 -20.77
CA SER A 111 -20.68 -28.34 -19.54
C SER A 111 -19.41 -28.91 -18.89
N GLY A 112 -19.27 -30.24 -18.83
CA GLY A 112 -18.06 -30.90 -18.33
C GLY A 112 -16.82 -30.61 -19.18
N VAL A 113 -16.97 -30.55 -20.51
CA VAL A 113 -15.88 -30.14 -21.41
C VAL A 113 -15.48 -28.68 -21.15
N LEU A 114 -16.46 -27.80 -20.94
CA LEU A 114 -16.20 -26.39 -20.66
C LEU A 114 -15.47 -26.19 -19.32
N GLU A 115 -15.82 -26.97 -18.28
CA GLU A 115 -15.07 -27.04 -17.02
C GLU A 115 -13.62 -27.48 -17.24
N ALA A 116 -13.40 -28.56 -18.00
CA ALA A 116 -12.06 -29.05 -18.30
C ALA A 116 -11.21 -27.99 -19.02
N VAL A 117 -11.80 -27.28 -19.99
CA VAL A 117 -11.15 -26.14 -20.67
C VAL A 117 -10.79 -25.04 -19.66
N GLY A 118 -11.69 -24.70 -18.75
CA GLY A 118 -11.45 -23.75 -17.68
C GLY A 118 -10.24 -24.11 -16.81
N ILE A 119 -10.17 -25.37 -16.36
CA ILE A 119 -9.05 -25.89 -15.57
C ILE A 119 -7.73 -25.82 -16.35
N VAL A 120 -7.74 -26.16 -17.65
CA VAL A 120 -6.55 -26.06 -18.50
C VAL A 120 -6.10 -24.60 -18.64
N LEU A 121 -7.03 -23.64 -18.83
CA LEU A 121 -6.72 -22.21 -18.90
C LEU A 121 -6.12 -21.68 -17.59
N PHE A 122 -6.62 -22.16 -16.45
CA PHE A 122 -6.05 -21.86 -15.14
C PHE A 122 -4.62 -22.34 -15.03
N ALA A 123 -4.38 -23.63 -15.28
CA ALA A 123 -3.07 -24.24 -15.21
C ALA A 123 -2.08 -23.56 -16.16
N TYR A 124 -2.49 -23.30 -17.41
CA TYR A 124 -1.67 -22.61 -18.40
C TYR A 124 -1.19 -21.22 -17.95
N ASN A 125 -2.02 -20.48 -17.19
CA ASN A 125 -1.63 -19.16 -16.68
C ASN A 125 -0.81 -19.22 -15.38
N ILE A 126 -1.08 -20.17 -14.50
CA ILE A 126 -0.46 -20.23 -13.17
C ILE A 126 0.85 -21.02 -13.17
N ILE A 127 0.99 -22.08 -13.97
CA ILE A 127 2.23 -22.88 -14.01
C ILE A 127 3.46 -22.01 -14.31
N PRO A 128 3.45 -21.09 -15.31
CA PRO A 128 4.59 -20.20 -15.55
C PRO A 128 4.94 -19.34 -14.33
N VAL A 129 3.94 -18.81 -13.61
CA VAL A 129 4.15 -18.01 -12.39
C VAL A 129 4.85 -18.83 -11.31
N LEU A 130 4.53 -20.13 -11.22
CA LEU A 130 5.14 -21.04 -10.25
C LEU A 130 6.55 -21.49 -10.65
N VAL A 131 6.79 -21.70 -11.94
CA VAL A 131 8.06 -22.23 -12.46
C VAL A 131 9.10 -21.13 -12.66
N GLU A 132 8.70 -20.00 -13.25
CA GLU A 132 9.60 -18.89 -13.59
C GLU A 132 9.94 -18.04 -12.37
N GLY A 133 8.98 -17.85 -11.46
CA GLY A 133 9.21 -17.08 -10.25
C GLY A 133 10.19 -17.75 -9.29
N GLY A 134 10.27 -19.09 -9.34
CA GLY A 134 11.02 -19.90 -8.40
C GLY A 134 10.51 -19.71 -6.97
N TRP A 135 10.66 -20.72 -6.13
CA TRP A 135 10.69 -20.44 -4.69
C TRP A 135 12.04 -19.77 -4.45
N GLN A 136 12.12 -18.45 -4.66
CA GLN A 136 13.31 -17.72 -4.28
C GLN A 136 13.43 -17.92 -2.78
N THR A 137 14.33 -18.81 -2.38
CA THR A 137 14.83 -18.84 -1.02
C THR A 137 15.26 -17.41 -0.76
N VAL A 138 14.62 -16.77 0.22
CA VAL A 138 14.96 -15.41 0.62
C VAL A 138 16.44 -15.47 0.98
N GLN A 139 17.29 -15.11 0.03
CA GLN A 139 18.70 -14.91 0.33
C GLN A 139 18.69 -13.72 1.27
N PRO A 140 19.20 -13.86 2.51
CA PRO A 140 19.31 -12.71 3.39
C PRO A 140 20.01 -11.62 2.59
N ALA A 141 19.38 -10.45 2.51
CA ALA A 141 19.87 -9.33 1.71
C ALA A 141 21.39 -9.20 1.98
N PRO A 142 22.23 -9.12 0.92
CA PRO A 142 23.65 -8.91 1.11
C PRO A 142 23.81 -7.72 2.06
N LYS A 143 24.54 -7.90 3.17
CA LYS A 143 24.84 -6.78 4.08
C LYS A 143 25.26 -5.61 3.20
N PRO A 144 24.58 -4.45 3.28
CA PRO A 144 24.92 -3.31 2.45
C PRO A 144 26.42 -3.08 2.57
N ALA A 145 27.13 -3.24 1.45
CA ALA A 145 28.55 -2.91 1.44
C ALA A 145 28.61 -1.41 1.74
N PHE A 146 29.23 -1.07 2.88
CA PHE A 146 29.52 0.32 3.20
C PHE A 146 30.40 0.86 2.08
N LYS A 147 29.79 1.57 1.12
CA LYS A 147 30.51 2.50 0.27
C LYS A 147 30.75 3.71 1.16
N PRO A 148 32.01 4.03 1.52
CA PRO A 148 32.30 5.32 2.10
C PRO A 148 31.69 6.38 1.17
N ALA A 149 30.95 7.32 1.74
CA ALA A 149 30.46 8.46 0.98
C ALA A 149 31.66 9.02 0.20
N ALA A 150 31.53 9.09 -1.13
CA ALA A 150 32.52 9.78 -1.93
C ALA A 150 32.68 11.18 -1.34
N ALA A 151 33.92 11.59 -1.09
CA ALA A 151 34.22 12.91 -0.57
C ALA A 151 33.43 13.94 -1.40
N PRO A 152 32.74 14.90 -0.75
CA PRO A 152 31.96 15.90 -1.48
C PRO A 152 32.87 16.53 -2.55
N PRO A 153 32.41 16.63 -3.81
CA PRO A 153 33.20 17.24 -4.86
C PRO A 153 33.63 18.65 -4.42
N PRO A 154 34.86 19.09 -4.76
CA PRO A 154 35.33 20.41 -4.40
C PRO A 154 34.31 21.46 -4.88
N PRO A 155 34.02 22.49 -4.07
CA PRO A 155 33.02 23.48 -4.40
C PRO A 155 33.31 24.08 -5.78
N PRO A 156 32.31 24.17 -6.68
CA PRO A 156 32.50 24.83 -7.96
C PRO A 156 32.89 26.29 -7.72
N ALA A 157 33.82 26.78 -8.54
CA ALA A 157 34.32 28.16 -8.49
C ALA A 157 33.16 29.17 -8.52
N PRO A 158 33.29 30.34 -7.88
CA PRO A 158 32.19 31.28 -7.74
C PRO A 158 31.82 31.85 -9.11
N SER A 159 30.57 31.68 -9.54
CA SER A 159 30.00 32.45 -10.64
C SER A 159 29.31 33.70 -10.06
N GLU A 160 29.86 34.86 -10.42
CA GLU A 160 29.32 36.17 -10.08
C GLU A 160 27.99 36.42 -10.83
N THR A 161 27.13 37.25 -10.23
CA THR A 161 25.82 37.74 -10.73
C THR A 161 24.60 36.80 -10.70
N ARG A 162 24.02 36.63 -9.50
CA ARG A 162 22.55 36.59 -9.35
C ARG A 162 22.14 37.66 -8.34
N GLU A 163 21.43 38.67 -8.83
CA GLU A 163 20.73 39.67 -8.01
C GLU A 163 19.87 38.99 -6.94
N GLN A 164 19.83 39.65 -5.78
CA GLN A 164 19.41 39.13 -4.49
C GLN A 164 17.91 38.82 -4.44
N ALA A 165 17.49 37.70 -5.05
CA ALA A 165 16.13 37.18 -4.95
C ALA A 165 16.04 36.14 -3.82
N ILE A 166 15.07 36.33 -2.91
CA ILE A 166 14.71 35.30 -1.93
C ILE A 166 14.03 34.16 -2.70
N SER A 167 14.53 32.94 -2.52
CA SER A 167 14.01 31.71 -3.11
C SER A 167 13.28 30.83 -2.08
N PRO A 168 12.37 29.93 -2.49
CA PRO A 168 11.57 29.11 -1.56
C PRO A 168 12.40 28.13 -0.69
N ASP A 169 13.58 27.77 -1.16
CA ASP A 169 14.54 26.89 -0.49
C ASP A 169 15.43 27.62 0.53
N MET A 170 15.41 28.95 0.57
CA MET A 170 16.18 29.72 1.53
C MET A 170 15.63 29.52 2.96
N ARG A 171 16.55 29.38 3.92
CA ARG A 171 16.20 29.20 5.34
C ARG A 171 15.70 30.49 5.94
N ILE A 172 14.69 30.38 6.80
CA ILE A 172 14.07 31.55 7.45
C ILE A 172 15.08 32.31 8.31
N ALA A 173 16.01 31.61 8.99
CA ALA A 173 17.08 32.26 9.76
C ALA A 173 18.00 33.10 8.86
N GLU A 174 18.42 32.57 7.71
CA GLU A 174 19.31 33.27 6.78
C GLU A 174 18.65 34.53 6.20
N ILE A 175 17.34 34.49 5.97
CA ILE A 175 16.56 35.65 5.52
C ILE A 175 16.45 36.70 6.62
N LEU A 176 16.17 36.29 7.85
CA LEU A 176 16.03 37.22 8.99
C LEU A 176 17.37 37.82 9.43
N GLU A 177 18.48 37.08 9.27
CA GLU A 177 19.84 37.59 9.50
C GLU A 177 20.24 38.62 8.44
N LYS A 178 19.92 38.37 7.16
CA LYS A 178 20.23 39.29 6.06
C LYS A 178 19.28 40.48 5.98
N TRP A 179 18.00 40.28 6.28
CA TRP A 179 16.96 41.30 6.17
C TRP A 179 16.02 41.28 7.38
N PRO A 180 16.45 41.84 8.53
CA PRO A 180 15.65 41.86 9.76
C PRO A 180 14.27 42.52 9.59
N ALA A 181 14.14 43.46 8.66
CA ALA A 181 12.89 44.17 8.35
C ALA A 181 11.78 43.26 7.76
N LEU A 182 12.11 42.07 7.24
CA LEU A 182 11.12 41.13 6.70
C LEU A 182 10.38 40.34 7.80
N THR A 183 10.76 40.52 9.06
CA THR A 183 10.09 39.89 10.21
C THR A 183 8.59 40.18 10.21
N ASP A 184 8.21 41.43 9.97
CA ASP A 184 6.81 41.84 10.01
C ASP A 184 6.00 41.25 8.86
N VAL A 185 6.62 41.11 7.68
CA VAL A 185 5.99 40.47 6.51
C VAL A 185 5.73 38.98 6.79
N LEU A 186 6.66 38.28 7.44
CA LEU A 186 6.50 36.88 7.84
C LEU A 186 5.43 36.70 8.92
N VAL A 187 5.45 37.54 9.97
CA VAL A 187 4.45 37.49 11.05
C VAL A 187 3.04 37.76 10.50
N ASN A 188 2.89 38.77 9.63
CA ASN A 188 1.61 39.11 9.00
C ASN A 188 1.16 38.09 7.95
N SER A 189 2.07 37.25 7.44
CA SER A 189 1.75 36.18 6.50
C SER A 189 1.42 34.83 7.16
N GLY A 190 1.30 34.80 8.50
CA GLY A 190 0.83 33.63 9.26
C GLY A 190 1.87 33.00 10.19
N PHE A 191 3.12 33.46 10.16
CA PHE A 191 4.20 32.93 11.00
C PHE A 191 4.29 33.66 12.35
N LYS A 192 3.18 33.73 13.09
CA LYS A 192 3.07 34.46 14.35
C LYS A 192 4.06 34.00 15.42
N THR A 193 4.47 32.73 15.39
CA THR A 193 5.51 32.17 16.27
C THR A 193 6.86 32.85 16.10
N LEU A 194 7.16 33.42 14.92
CA LEU A 194 8.38 34.19 14.69
C LEU A 194 8.37 35.57 15.38
N ALA A 195 7.26 36.00 15.99
CA ALA A 195 7.26 37.17 16.88
C ALA A 195 8.04 36.88 18.20
N ILE A 196 8.20 35.60 18.56
CA ILE A 196 8.86 35.17 19.80
C ILE A 196 10.36 34.96 19.55
N PRO A 197 11.28 35.66 20.26
CA PRO A 197 12.72 35.56 20.03
C PRO A 197 13.30 34.14 20.12
N ALA A 198 12.81 33.32 21.06
CA ALA A 198 13.27 31.94 21.24
C ALA A 198 12.91 31.03 20.04
N ALA A 199 11.76 31.25 19.39
CA ALA A 199 11.33 30.48 18.23
C ALA A 199 12.20 30.78 16.99
N ARG A 200 12.75 32.00 16.88
CA ARG A 200 13.72 32.37 15.83
C ARG A 200 15.03 31.60 15.98
N ALA A 201 15.47 31.35 17.21
CA ALA A 201 16.74 30.68 17.48
C ALA A 201 16.73 29.17 17.20
N SER A 202 15.55 28.54 17.17
CA SER A 202 15.39 27.08 17.01
C SER A 202 14.73 26.71 15.68
N PHE A 203 13.50 27.15 15.44
CA PHE A 203 12.70 26.74 14.29
C PHE A 203 13.17 27.37 12.97
N ALA A 204 13.60 28.63 12.99
CA ALA A 204 14.01 29.34 11.77
C ALA A 204 15.36 28.83 11.21
N LYS A 205 16.23 28.22 12.04
CA LYS A 205 17.55 27.72 11.61
C LYS A 205 17.50 26.47 10.77
N SER A 206 16.48 25.63 10.95
CA SER A 206 16.36 24.32 10.31
C SER A 206 15.26 24.25 9.24
N THR A 207 14.49 25.33 9.06
CA THR A 207 13.29 25.32 8.22
C THR A 207 13.40 26.30 7.05
N THR A 208 13.16 25.83 5.83
CA THR A 208 13.06 26.67 4.62
C THR A 208 11.70 27.36 4.52
N ILE A 209 11.59 28.40 3.69
CA ILE A 209 10.29 29.03 3.40
C ILE A 209 9.27 28.00 2.92
N GLU A 210 9.66 27.10 2.02
CA GLU A 210 8.77 26.08 1.48
C GLU A 210 8.29 25.10 2.57
N GLN A 211 9.21 24.63 3.42
CA GLN A 211 8.87 23.72 4.52
C GLN A 211 7.93 24.38 5.53
N ALA A 212 8.22 25.64 5.91
CA ALA A 212 7.38 26.37 6.85
C ALA A 212 5.99 26.66 6.25
N SER A 213 5.93 26.98 4.96
CA SER A 213 4.67 27.22 4.24
C SER A 213 3.79 25.98 4.19
N ARG A 214 4.37 24.78 4.00
CA ARG A 214 3.66 23.50 4.08
C ARG A 214 3.09 23.24 5.48
N ILE A 215 3.87 23.51 6.53
CA ILE A 215 3.46 23.30 7.92
C ILE A 215 2.32 24.26 8.31
N HIS A 216 2.41 25.53 7.90
CA HIS A 216 1.44 26.56 8.25
C HIS A 216 0.29 26.74 7.24
N ARG A 217 0.22 25.89 6.21
CA ARG A 217 -0.76 25.94 5.11
C ARG A 217 -0.82 27.32 4.42
N VAL A 218 0.34 27.93 4.21
CA VAL A 218 0.52 29.19 3.49
C VAL A 218 1.02 28.87 2.07
N ASP A 219 0.60 29.63 1.06
CA ASP A 219 1.14 29.52 -0.30
C ASP A 219 2.59 30.07 -0.33
N ALA A 220 3.55 29.16 -0.50
CA ALA A 220 4.98 29.47 -0.55
C ALA A 220 5.34 30.43 -1.69
N ALA A 221 4.70 30.30 -2.86
CA ALA A 221 4.98 31.15 -4.02
C ALA A 221 4.39 32.56 -3.83
N ALA A 222 3.20 32.68 -3.22
CA ALA A 222 2.64 33.97 -2.84
C ALA A 222 3.49 34.68 -1.76
N LEU A 223 4.00 33.93 -0.79
CA LEU A 223 4.86 34.46 0.27
C LEU A 223 6.20 34.98 -0.26
N VAL A 224 6.87 34.21 -1.10
CA VAL A 224 8.14 34.59 -1.74
C VAL A 224 7.96 35.86 -2.59
N ARG A 225 6.84 36.01 -3.29
CA ARG A 225 6.52 37.26 -4.02
C ARG A 225 6.38 38.45 -3.08
N LYS A 226 5.70 38.30 -1.94
CA LYS A 226 5.57 39.38 -0.93
C LYS A 226 6.91 39.75 -0.30
N LEU A 227 7.77 38.77 -0.01
CA LEU A 227 9.10 39.01 0.56
C LEU A 227 10.00 39.76 -0.42
N ASN A 228 10.02 39.34 -1.69
CA ASN A 228 10.79 40.03 -2.73
C ASN A 228 10.23 41.43 -3.04
N ALA A 229 8.90 41.63 -2.99
CA ALA A 229 8.29 42.95 -3.15
C ALA A 229 8.65 43.91 -1.99
N ALA A 230 8.72 43.39 -0.76
CA ALA A 230 9.14 44.16 0.41
C ALA A 230 10.64 44.52 0.38
N LEU A 231 11.49 43.66 -0.18
CA LEU A 231 12.92 43.95 -0.38
C LEU A 231 13.16 45.12 -1.36
N ASN A 232 12.31 45.25 -2.38
CA ASN A 232 12.46 46.23 -3.45
C ASN A 232 11.75 47.58 -3.16
N GLY A 233 11.31 47.83 -1.93
CA GLY A 233 10.83 49.14 -1.47
C GLY A 233 9.39 49.54 -1.82
N GLY A 234 8.50 48.61 -2.14
CA GLY A 234 7.11 48.90 -2.53
C GLY A 234 6.15 49.11 -1.35
N ASN A 235 5.94 50.35 -0.94
CA ASN A 235 4.81 50.76 -0.10
C ASN A 235 3.60 51.02 -1.01
N GLY A 236 2.56 50.17 -0.99
CA GLY A 236 1.33 50.43 -1.78
C GLY A 236 0.38 49.26 -2.03
N SER A 237 -0.56 49.07 -1.11
CA SER A 237 -1.97 48.67 -1.30
C SER A 237 -2.54 48.54 -2.73
N HIS A 238 -3.08 47.36 -3.09
CA HIS A 238 -4.51 47.09 -3.45
C HIS A 238 -4.70 45.87 -4.37
N GLY A 239 -5.82 45.16 -4.14
CA GLY A 239 -6.48 44.23 -5.07
C GLY A 239 -5.90 42.81 -5.04
N GLU A 240 -6.65 41.72 -5.04
CA GLU A 240 -8.09 41.50 -5.12
C GLU A 240 -8.26 40.02 -4.73
N THR A 241 -9.36 39.68 -4.05
CA THR A 241 -9.71 38.29 -3.70
C THR A 241 -10.33 37.60 -4.91
N PRO A 242 -9.96 36.34 -5.24
CA PRO A 242 -10.94 35.46 -5.87
C PRO A 242 -11.23 34.22 -5.02
N LYS A 243 -12.49 34.17 -4.59
CA LYS A 243 -13.37 33.03 -4.31
C LYS A 243 -12.73 31.65 -4.09
N GLN A 244 -12.90 31.18 -2.86
CA GLN A 244 -12.96 29.76 -2.52
C GLN A 244 -14.07 29.07 -3.32
N GLU A 245 -13.69 28.11 -4.15
CA GLU A 245 -14.60 27.08 -4.64
C GLU A 245 -14.37 25.81 -3.80
N LYS A 246 -15.46 25.35 -3.21
CA LYS A 246 -15.55 24.28 -2.23
C LYS A 246 -15.55 22.95 -2.98
N VAL A 247 -14.49 22.15 -2.88
CA VAL A 247 -14.54 20.73 -3.26
C VAL A 247 -14.46 19.90 -1.98
N GLU A 248 -15.63 19.42 -1.57
CA GLU A 248 -15.81 18.40 -0.54
C GLU A 248 -15.12 17.11 -0.97
N THR A 249 -14.06 16.72 -0.28
CA THR A 249 -13.52 15.37 -0.35
C THR A 249 -14.34 14.47 0.58
N LYS A 250 -15.27 13.71 0.00
CA LYS A 250 -15.88 12.57 0.67
C LYS A 250 -14.89 11.39 0.66
N ALA A 251 -14.79 10.77 1.83
CA ALA A 251 -13.91 9.68 2.22
C ALA A 251 -13.72 8.55 1.19
N ALA A 252 -12.47 8.14 1.01
CA ALA A 252 -12.10 6.78 0.62
C ALA A 252 -10.75 6.40 1.25
N SER A 253 -10.80 5.44 2.17
CA SER A 253 -9.72 4.68 2.83
C SER A 253 -8.40 4.61 2.04
N THR A 254 -7.40 5.37 2.47
CA THR A 254 -5.99 5.18 2.10
C THR A 254 -5.26 4.45 3.23
N MET A 255 -4.76 3.24 2.94
CA MET A 255 -3.69 2.60 3.70
C MET A 255 -2.59 3.65 3.94
N ALA A 256 -2.27 3.93 5.21
CA ALA A 256 -1.23 4.91 5.55
C ALA A 256 0.12 4.45 4.97
N LYS A 257 0.74 5.31 4.16
CA LYS A 257 2.08 5.09 3.62
C LYS A 257 3.07 5.48 4.71
N GLY A 258 3.56 4.51 5.47
CA GLY A 258 4.45 4.74 6.61
C GLY A 258 5.68 5.58 6.25
N ARG A 259 6.20 6.31 7.23
CA ARG A 259 7.35 7.23 7.10
C ARG A 259 8.67 6.48 7.08
N THR A 260 9.55 6.80 6.14
CA THR A 260 10.96 6.35 6.16
C THR A 260 11.80 7.22 7.09
N ILE A 261 12.87 6.66 7.67
CA ILE A 261 13.77 7.36 8.58
C ILE A 261 15.22 7.31 8.10
N ALA A 262 15.99 8.38 8.35
CA ALA A 262 17.42 8.44 8.14
C ALA A 262 18.19 8.43 9.47
N ARG A 263 19.47 8.02 9.44
CA ARG A 263 20.30 7.99 10.65
C ARG A 263 20.48 9.41 11.21
N GLY A 264 20.20 9.58 12.51
CA GLY A 264 20.17 10.87 13.20
C GLY A 264 18.76 11.39 13.48
N GLU A 265 17.73 10.91 12.77
CA GLU A 265 16.32 11.23 13.05
C GLU A 265 15.75 10.34 14.16
N GLU A 266 14.79 10.85 14.91
CA GLU A 266 14.09 10.09 15.95
C GLU A 266 12.89 9.33 15.35
N PRO A 267 12.74 8.02 15.64
CA PRO A 267 11.62 7.24 15.13
C PRO A 267 10.30 7.63 15.78
N VAL A 268 9.20 7.44 15.04
CA VAL A 268 7.82 7.67 15.49
C VAL A 268 6.98 6.43 15.19
N SER A 269 5.79 6.30 15.77
CA SER A 269 4.96 5.09 15.62
C SER A 269 4.62 4.73 14.17
N ASP A 270 4.58 5.72 13.26
CA ASP A 270 4.33 5.53 11.82
C ASP A 270 5.63 5.27 11.01
N THR A 271 6.78 5.10 11.67
CA THR A 271 8.05 4.77 11.00
C THR A 271 8.01 3.33 10.49
N LEU A 272 8.47 3.12 9.25
CA LEU A 272 8.59 1.79 8.64
C LEU A 272 9.73 1.00 9.27
N VAL A 273 9.44 -0.24 9.67
CA VAL A 273 10.40 -1.15 10.32
C VAL A 273 11.62 -1.41 9.43
N GLY A 274 11.43 -1.56 8.12
CA GLY A 274 12.55 -1.75 7.17
C GLY A 274 13.53 -0.58 7.20
N SER A 275 13.02 0.65 7.05
CA SER A 275 13.86 1.85 7.09
C SER A 275 14.51 2.10 8.45
N LEU A 276 13.85 1.71 9.54
CA LEU A 276 14.39 1.80 10.89
C LEU A 276 15.60 0.89 11.06
N LEU A 277 15.50 -0.37 10.63
CA LEU A 277 16.59 -1.34 10.75
C LEU A 277 17.78 -0.99 9.85
N GLU A 278 17.53 -0.34 8.71
CA GLU A 278 18.59 0.19 7.85
C GLU A 278 19.33 1.36 8.53
N ALA A 279 18.59 2.30 9.14
CA ALA A 279 19.18 3.45 9.83
C ALA A 279 19.82 3.09 11.18
N TYR A 280 19.23 2.14 11.91
CA TYR A 280 19.57 1.74 13.28
C TYR A 280 19.49 0.20 13.45
N PRO A 281 20.47 -0.56 12.95
CA PRO A 281 20.49 -2.03 13.02
C PRO A 281 20.40 -2.60 14.46
N GLU A 282 20.86 -1.84 15.46
CA GLU A 282 20.79 -2.16 16.89
C GLU A 282 19.36 -2.39 17.39
N THR A 283 18.37 -1.74 16.77
CA THR A 283 16.95 -1.83 17.16
C THR A 283 16.36 -3.21 16.89
N LYS A 284 17.04 -4.06 16.10
CA LYS A 284 16.62 -5.44 15.83
C LYS A 284 16.37 -6.25 17.11
N ALA A 285 17.22 -6.07 18.13
CA ALA A 285 17.12 -6.79 19.39
C ALA A 285 15.81 -6.49 20.14
N VAL A 286 15.29 -5.26 20.02
CA VAL A 286 14.03 -4.84 20.64
C VAL A 286 12.86 -5.62 20.03
N PHE A 287 12.84 -5.75 18.71
CA PHE A 287 11.82 -6.52 18.00
C PHE A 287 11.94 -8.02 18.27
N GLU A 288 13.14 -8.60 18.30
CA GLU A 288 13.34 -10.03 18.61
C GLU A 288 12.86 -10.38 20.02
N LYS A 289 13.07 -9.48 21.00
CA LYS A 289 12.61 -9.64 22.38
C LYS A 289 11.08 -9.74 22.48
N HIS A 290 10.36 -8.95 21.69
CA HIS A 290 8.89 -8.85 21.77
C HIS A 290 8.16 -9.76 20.79
N TYR A 291 8.73 -10.02 19.62
CA TYR A 291 8.08 -10.74 18.50
C TYR A 291 8.73 -12.08 18.18
N GLY A 292 9.88 -12.38 18.78
CA GLY A 292 10.68 -13.56 18.47
C GLY A 292 11.54 -13.41 17.21
N ALA A 293 12.52 -14.30 17.04
CA ALA A 293 13.45 -14.27 15.91
C ALA A 293 12.78 -14.45 14.54
N GLY A 294 11.59 -15.06 14.50
CA GLY A 294 10.81 -15.29 13.28
C GLY A 294 10.20 -14.02 12.66
N CYS A 295 10.16 -12.90 13.38
CA CYS A 295 9.60 -11.64 12.89
C CYS A 295 10.24 -11.18 11.56
N PHE A 296 11.53 -11.47 11.37
CA PHE A 296 12.33 -11.07 10.21
C PHE A 296 12.35 -12.08 9.07
N SER A 297 11.55 -13.16 9.16
CA SER A 297 11.47 -14.18 8.11
C SER A 297 10.55 -13.79 6.96
N CYS A 298 9.65 -12.82 7.17
CA CYS A 298 8.72 -12.31 6.16
C CYS A 298 9.25 -11.02 5.54
N PRO A 299 9.47 -10.95 4.21
CA PRO A 299 9.85 -9.70 3.53
C PRO A 299 8.83 -8.56 3.71
N GLY A 300 7.57 -8.90 4.02
CA GLY A 300 6.50 -7.94 4.27
C GLY A 300 6.74 -7.03 5.48
N GLN A 301 7.46 -7.52 6.50
CA GLN A 301 7.76 -6.76 7.73
C GLN A 301 8.44 -5.42 7.44
N ALA A 302 9.27 -5.35 6.40
CA ALA A 302 9.97 -4.12 6.01
C ALA A 302 9.01 -2.96 5.66
N PHE A 303 7.78 -3.29 5.25
CA PHE A 303 6.74 -2.34 4.83
C PHE A 303 5.69 -2.08 5.90
N GLU A 304 5.85 -2.67 7.09
CA GLU A 304 4.97 -2.44 8.24
C GLU A 304 5.53 -1.30 9.09
N THR A 305 4.63 -0.54 9.72
CA THR A 305 5.01 0.49 10.70
C THR A 305 5.21 -0.10 12.08
N ILE A 306 5.93 0.61 12.95
CA ILE A 306 6.07 0.25 14.37
C ILE A 306 4.69 0.08 15.03
N ALA A 307 3.73 0.96 14.72
CA ALA A 307 2.37 0.87 15.25
C ALA A 307 1.62 -0.37 14.75
N GLN A 308 1.74 -0.69 13.46
CA GLN A 308 1.07 -1.85 12.86
C GLN A 308 1.63 -3.16 13.43
N THR A 309 2.95 -3.29 13.50
CA THR A 309 3.61 -4.46 14.10
C THR A 309 3.24 -4.60 15.58
N ALA A 310 3.28 -3.53 16.36
CA ALA A 310 2.86 -3.55 17.77
C ALA A 310 1.41 -4.02 17.92
N GLY A 311 0.49 -3.49 17.10
CA GLY A 311 -0.92 -3.87 17.12
C GLY A 311 -1.17 -5.35 16.80
N MET A 312 -0.45 -5.91 15.83
CA MET A 312 -0.57 -7.34 15.47
C MET A 312 -0.12 -8.27 16.58
N HIS A 313 0.81 -7.83 17.41
CA HIS A 313 1.36 -8.61 18.53
C HIS A 313 0.75 -8.26 19.89
N GLY A 314 -0.32 -7.45 19.90
CA GLY A 314 -1.00 -7.06 21.15
C GLY A 314 -0.16 -6.18 22.07
N ILE A 315 0.85 -5.50 21.53
CA ILE A 315 1.75 -4.62 22.27
C ILE A 315 1.34 -3.16 22.02
N LYS A 316 1.45 -2.33 23.05
CA LYS A 316 1.24 -0.88 22.89
C LYS A 316 2.37 -0.27 22.08
N SER A 317 2.03 0.53 21.07
CA SER A 317 3.01 1.19 20.19
C SER A 317 4.01 2.05 20.96
N GLU A 318 3.57 2.68 22.04
CA GLU A 318 4.38 3.58 22.85
C GLU A 318 5.46 2.81 23.62
N THR A 319 5.16 1.58 24.04
CA THR A 319 6.09 0.74 24.80
C THR A 319 7.25 0.30 23.92
N ILE A 320 6.98 -0.24 22.74
CA ILE A 320 8.06 -0.68 21.85
C ILE A 320 8.83 0.51 21.27
N LEU A 321 8.15 1.63 20.96
CA LEU A 321 8.81 2.84 20.49
C LEU A 321 9.79 3.39 21.54
N GLY A 322 9.41 3.38 22.82
CA GLY A 322 10.29 3.76 23.92
C GLY A 322 11.55 2.90 23.98
N GLU A 323 11.42 1.58 23.91
CA GLU A 323 12.57 0.66 23.91
C GLU A 323 13.47 0.84 22.67
N ILE A 324 12.89 1.13 21.50
CA ILE A 324 13.63 1.47 20.27
C ILE A 324 14.47 2.73 20.48
N ILE A 325 13.88 3.80 21.03
CA ILE A 325 14.58 5.06 21.29
C ILE A 325 15.71 4.85 22.31
N THR A 326 15.46 4.10 23.38
CA THR A 326 16.49 3.75 24.37
C THR A 326 17.66 2.99 23.72
N SER A 327 17.37 1.98 22.89
CA SER A 327 18.40 1.22 22.18
C SER A 327 19.27 2.10 21.27
N ILE A 328 18.67 3.07 20.58
CA ILE A 328 19.39 4.05 19.74
C ILE A 328 20.28 4.97 20.60
N GLN A 329 19.82 5.35 21.79
CA GLN A 329 20.57 6.21 22.70
C GLN A 329 21.75 5.47 23.34
N GLU A 330 21.56 4.23 23.77
CA GLU A 330 22.63 3.38 24.32
C GLU A 330 23.73 3.09 23.29
N ALA A 331 23.37 2.90 22.03
CA ALA A 331 24.35 2.71 20.95
C ALA A 331 25.13 3.98 20.57
N LYS A 332 24.72 5.16 21.04
CA LYS A 332 25.42 6.44 20.88
C LYS A 332 26.39 6.74 22.04
N ALA A 333 26.25 6.06 23.17
CA ALA A 333 27.08 6.23 24.37
C ALA A 333 28.36 5.39 24.28
#